data_AF-A0A9Y2JMZ4-F1
#
_entry.id   AF-A0A9Y2JMZ4-F1
#
_cell.length_a   1.000
_cell.length_b   1.000
_cell.length_c   1.000
_cell.angle_alpha   90.00
_cell.angle_beta   90.00
_cell.angle_gamma   90.00
#
_symmetry.space_group_name_H-M   'P 1'
#
loop_
_entity.id
_entity.type
_entity.pdbx_description
1 polymer ?
#
loop_
_entity_poly.entity_id
_entity_poly.type
_entity_poly.pdbx_seq_one_letter_code
_entity_poly.pdbx_strand_id
1 'polypeptide(L)'
;MPQAWSKKRERQYEHVKDSAEDRGAGPKRAKEIAARTVNKNRAQSGESREAGKTSLEDKSPQQRGGERSGNRKGPGGPTKDQLYNEAKKRNINGRSTMTKKELERALGR
;
A
#
# COMPACT_ATOMS: atom_id res chain seq x y z
N MET A 1 -0.16 -18.36 19.30
CA MET A 1 -0.65 -17.55 18.17
C MET A 1 -0.51 -18.41 16.91
N PRO A 2 -1.56 -18.71 16.14
CA PRO A 2 -1.37 -19.35 14.84
C PRO A 2 -0.42 -18.47 14.02
N GLN A 3 0.55 -19.07 13.31
CA GLN A 3 1.46 -18.31 12.45
C GLN A 3 0.64 -17.65 11.34
N ALA A 4 0.29 -16.37 11.52
CA ALA A 4 -0.39 -15.59 10.49
C ALA A 4 0.47 -15.47 9.23
N TRP A 5 1.80 -15.63 9.38
CA TRP A 5 2.82 -15.50 8.36
C TRP A 5 3.77 -16.70 8.38
N SER A 6 4.31 -17.06 7.22
CA SER A 6 5.37 -18.05 7.14
C SER A 6 6.69 -17.50 7.71
N LYS A 7 7.60 -18.38 8.13
CA LYS A 7 8.97 -18.02 8.59
C LYS A 7 9.72 -17.10 7.62
N LYS A 8 9.43 -17.18 6.30
CA LYS A 8 10.00 -16.27 5.30
C LYS A 8 9.44 -14.84 5.44
N ARG A 9 8.13 -14.72 5.64
CA ARG A 9 7.43 -13.43 5.76
C ARG A 9 7.71 -12.74 7.09
N GLU A 10 7.89 -13.49 8.17
CA GLU A 10 8.33 -12.95 9.47
C GLU A 10 9.72 -12.32 9.38
N ARG A 11 10.71 -13.02 8.79
CA ARG A 11 12.05 -12.45 8.57
C ARG A 11 12.01 -11.21 7.69
N GLN A 12 11.16 -11.22 6.66
CA GLN A 12 10.96 -10.04 5.81
C GLN A 12 10.35 -8.86 6.58
N TYR A 13 9.41 -9.14 7.49
CA TYR A 13 8.81 -8.12 8.33
C TYR A 13 9.86 -7.45 9.22
N GLU A 14 10.63 -8.25 9.96
CA GLU A 14 11.68 -7.72 10.85
C GLU A 14 12.70 -6.89 10.07
N HIS A 15 13.20 -7.40 8.94
CA HIS A 15 14.16 -6.66 8.13
C HIS A 15 13.59 -5.31 7.66
N VAL A 16 12.34 -5.25 7.18
CA VAL A 16 11.75 -3.99 6.71
C VAL A 16 11.49 -3.03 7.88
N LYS A 17 11.12 -3.56 9.05
CA LYS A 17 10.90 -2.78 10.26
C LYS A 17 12.21 -2.12 10.69
N ASP A 18 13.26 -2.90 10.86
CA ASP A 18 14.59 -2.42 11.28
C ASP A 18 15.13 -1.39 10.28
N SER A 19 15.08 -1.71 8.97
CA SER A 19 15.51 -0.75 7.93
C SER A 19 14.68 0.53 7.85
N ALA A 20 13.44 0.54 8.36
CA ALA A 20 12.64 1.75 8.44
C ALA A 20 13.01 2.57 9.70
N GLU A 21 13.29 1.91 10.82
CA GLU A 21 13.80 2.54 12.04
C GLU A 21 15.16 3.20 11.79
N ASP A 22 16.07 2.50 11.09
CA ASP A 22 17.39 3.04 10.69
C ASP A 22 17.28 4.31 9.83
N ARG A 23 16.20 4.45 9.06
CA ARG A 23 15.90 5.64 8.25
C ARG A 23 15.19 6.75 9.05
N GLY A 24 15.07 6.59 10.36
CA GLY A 24 14.45 7.56 11.27
C GLY A 24 12.94 7.44 11.41
N ALA A 25 12.30 6.37 10.95
CA ALA A 25 10.88 6.16 11.21
C ALA A 25 10.67 5.72 12.66
N GLY A 26 9.72 6.35 13.37
CA GLY A 26 9.36 5.90 14.71
C GLY A 26 8.83 4.45 14.73
N PRO A 27 8.89 3.75 15.88
CA PRO A 27 8.65 2.30 15.96
C PRO A 27 7.24 1.90 15.49
N LYS A 28 6.22 2.70 15.81
CA LYS A 28 4.84 2.46 15.32
C LYS A 28 4.77 2.54 13.79
N ARG A 29 5.44 3.54 13.21
CA ARG A 29 5.47 3.78 11.77
C ARG A 29 6.27 2.69 11.04
N ALA A 30 7.40 2.27 11.61
CA ALA A 30 8.22 1.19 11.06
C ALA A 30 7.46 -0.15 10.99
N LYS A 31 6.80 -0.55 12.10
CA LYS A 31 5.92 -1.73 12.15
C LYS A 31 4.84 -1.68 11.08
N GLU A 32 4.22 -0.52 10.91
CA GLU A 32 3.20 -0.32 9.88
C GLU A 32 3.77 -0.46 8.46
N ILE A 33 4.94 0.13 8.18
CA ILE A 33 5.61 0.01 6.87
C ILE A 33 5.92 -1.47 6.58
N ALA A 34 6.47 -2.18 7.57
CA ALA A 34 6.79 -3.60 7.47
C ALA A 34 5.55 -4.45 7.19
N ALA A 35 4.48 -4.28 7.99
CA ALA A 35 3.24 -5.01 7.82
C ALA A 35 2.62 -4.78 6.42
N ARG A 36 2.54 -3.52 5.97
CA ARG A 36 2.01 -3.19 4.64
C ARG A 36 2.83 -3.82 3.52
N THR A 37 4.16 -3.80 3.65
CA THR A 37 5.08 -4.36 2.66
C THR A 37 4.91 -5.87 2.54
N VAL A 38 4.92 -6.57 3.68
CA VAL A 38 4.74 -8.03 3.72
C VAL A 38 3.36 -8.44 3.24
N ASN A 39 2.29 -7.76 3.67
CA ASN A 39 0.94 -8.08 3.22
C ASN A 39 0.74 -7.89 1.71
N LYS A 40 1.36 -6.86 1.11
CA LYS A 40 1.35 -6.69 -0.36
C LYS A 40 2.08 -7.84 -1.06
N ASN A 41 3.26 -8.23 -0.59
CA ASN A 41 3.99 -9.37 -1.16
C ASN A 41 3.20 -10.67 -1.03
N ARG A 42 2.54 -10.90 0.12
CA ARG A 42 1.66 -12.05 0.34
C ARG A 42 0.50 -12.06 -0.64
N ALA A 43 -0.17 -10.93 -0.84
CA ALA A 43 -1.25 -10.81 -1.81
C ALA A 43 -0.76 -11.17 -3.22
N GLN A 44 0.37 -10.61 -3.67
CA GLN A 44 0.92 -10.88 -5.00
C GLN A 44 1.41 -12.32 -5.19
N SER A 45 1.86 -12.98 -4.12
CA SER A 45 2.26 -14.40 -4.14
C SER A 45 1.09 -15.37 -3.95
N GLY A 46 -0.15 -14.90 -3.85
CA GLY A 46 -1.32 -15.77 -3.61
C GLY A 46 -1.42 -16.33 -2.18
N GLU A 47 -0.63 -15.82 -1.24
CA GLU A 47 -0.60 -16.25 0.17
C GLU A 47 -1.67 -15.54 1.05
N SER A 48 -2.47 -14.65 0.46
CA SER A 48 -3.57 -13.95 1.13
C SER A 48 -4.92 -14.47 0.65
N ARG A 49 -5.79 -14.85 1.59
CA ARG A 49 -7.18 -15.25 1.30
C ARG A 49 -8.02 -14.07 0.79
N GLU A 50 -7.70 -12.87 1.26
CA GLU A 50 -8.36 -11.63 0.87
C GLU A 50 -7.32 -10.75 0.16
N ALA A 51 -7.40 -10.71 -1.18
CA ALA A 51 -6.54 -9.87 -2.00
C ALA A 51 -7.40 -9.01 -2.93
N GLY A 52 -7.29 -7.69 -2.81
CA GLY A 52 -7.92 -6.77 -3.75
C GLY A 52 -7.17 -6.71 -5.09
N LYS A 53 -7.86 -6.35 -6.18
CA LYS A 53 -7.29 -6.20 -7.53
C LYS A 53 -6.00 -5.35 -7.54
N THR A 54 -6.01 -4.20 -6.85
CA THR A 54 -4.81 -3.34 -6.74
C THR A 54 -3.69 -3.97 -5.90
N SER A 55 -3.99 -4.84 -4.95
CA SER A 55 -2.96 -5.58 -4.24
C SER A 55 -2.31 -6.67 -5.11
N LEU A 56 -2.98 -7.12 -6.17
CA LEU A 56 -2.43 -8.09 -7.12
C LEU A 56 -1.68 -7.41 -8.26
N GLU A 57 -2.36 -6.52 -8.99
CA GLU A 57 -1.88 -5.97 -10.27
C GLU A 57 -0.95 -4.76 -10.12
N ASP A 58 -0.96 -4.08 -8.97
CA ASP A 58 -0.12 -2.88 -8.78
C ASP A 58 1.36 -3.27 -8.55
N LYS A 59 2.30 -2.38 -8.91
CA LYS A 59 3.76 -2.59 -8.79
C LYS A 59 4.18 -3.10 -7.40
N SER A 60 5.21 -3.95 -7.35
CA SER A 60 5.76 -4.49 -6.11
C SER A 60 6.25 -3.37 -5.17
N PRO A 61 6.26 -3.58 -3.85
CA PRO A 61 6.77 -2.60 -2.89
C PRO A 61 8.21 -2.17 -3.17
N GLN A 62 9.06 -3.09 -3.63
CA GLN A 62 10.48 -2.87 -3.89
C GLN A 62 10.69 -2.00 -5.13
N GLN A 63 9.92 -2.25 -6.20
CA GLN A 63 10.01 -1.48 -7.43
C GLN A 63 9.40 -0.07 -7.29
N ARG A 64 8.37 0.06 -6.44
CA ARG A 64 7.68 1.34 -6.23
C ARG A 64 8.51 2.36 -5.44
N GLY A 65 9.52 1.92 -4.70
CA GLY A 65 10.38 2.81 -3.90
C GLY A 65 11.00 3.89 -4.79
N GLY A 66 10.73 5.17 -4.48
CA GLY A 66 11.25 6.31 -5.26
C GLY A 66 10.38 6.73 -6.46
N GLU A 67 9.63 5.83 -7.08
CA GLU A 67 8.77 6.19 -8.24
C GLU A 67 7.54 7.01 -7.84
N ARG A 68 7.06 6.85 -6.60
CA ARG A 68 5.85 7.55 -6.09
C ARG A 68 6.15 8.63 -5.06
N SER A 69 7.41 8.81 -4.66
CA SER A 69 7.82 10.09 -4.11
C SER A 69 7.68 11.09 -5.25
N GLY A 70 6.86 12.14 -5.10
CA GLY A 70 6.71 13.15 -6.14
C GLY A 70 8.03 13.88 -6.42
N ASN A 71 7.99 14.94 -7.23
CA ASN A 71 9.14 15.77 -7.62
C ASN A 71 9.82 16.47 -6.42
N ARG A 72 10.48 15.70 -5.54
CA ARG A 72 11.23 16.11 -4.33
C ARG A 72 10.43 16.89 -3.27
N LYS A 73 9.12 17.13 -3.45
CA LYS A 73 8.26 17.89 -2.52
C LYS A 73 7.35 17.04 -1.63
N GLY A 74 7.55 15.72 -1.59
CA GLY A 74 6.76 14.80 -0.76
C GLY A 74 5.93 13.79 -1.56
N PRO A 75 5.16 12.91 -0.88
CA PRO A 75 4.34 11.89 -1.52
C PRO A 75 3.24 12.55 -2.37
N GLY A 76 3.15 12.22 -3.67
CA GLY A 76 2.19 12.79 -4.62
C GLY A 76 0.72 12.37 -4.44
N GLY A 77 0.33 12.04 -3.19
CA GLY A 77 -0.97 11.52 -2.83
C GLY A 77 -1.24 10.10 -3.35
N PRO A 78 -2.46 9.57 -3.14
CA PRO A 78 -2.90 8.30 -3.70
C PRO A 78 -2.91 8.28 -5.23
N THR A 79 -2.81 7.11 -5.84
CA THR A 79 -2.97 6.96 -7.30
C THR A 79 -4.43 7.04 -7.72
N LYS A 80 -4.70 7.35 -9.01
CA LYS A 80 -6.07 7.32 -9.56
C LYS A 80 -6.77 5.99 -9.25
N ASP A 81 -6.09 4.87 -9.43
CA ASP A 81 -6.66 3.54 -9.15
C ASP A 81 -6.95 3.32 -7.67
N GLN A 82 -6.10 3.83 -6.78
CA GLN A 82 -6.36 3.75 -5.34
C GLN A 82 -7.62 4.54 -4.98
N LEU A 83 -7.75 5.76 -5.50
CA LEU A 83 -8.93 6.60 -5.31
C LEU A 83 -10.17 5.97 -5.93
N TYR A 84 -10.06 5.37 -7.12
CA TYR A 84 -11.14 4.66 -7.77
C TYR A 84 -11.64 3.48 -6.93
N ASN A 85 -10.73 2.70 -6.35
CA ASN A 85 -11.11 1.57 -5.49
C ASN A 85 -11.68 2.03 -4.15
N GLU A 86 -11.20 3.13 -3.59
CA GLU A 86 -11.79 3.74 -2.40
C GLU A 86 -13.20 4.27 -2.70
N ALA A 87 -13.37 4.98 -3.82
CA ALA A 87 -14.67 5.44 -4.31
C ALA A 87 -15.63 4.27 -4.58
N LYS A 88 -15.12 3.14 -5.10
CA LYS A 88 -15.88 1.90 -5.28
C LYS A 88 -16.36 1.34 -3.94
N LYS A 89 -15.47 1.28 -2.93
CA LYS A 89 -15.83 0.81 -1.58
C LYS A 89 -16.87 1.70 -0.89
N ARG A 90 -16.81 3.02 -1.14
CA ARG A 90 -17.77 4.00 -0.62
C ARG A 90 -19.03 4.15 -1.50
N ASN A 91 -19.20 3.31 -2.53
CA ASN A 91 -20.34 3.34 -3.45
C ASN A 91 -20.59 4.70 -4.13
N ILE A 92 -19.51 5.42 -4.47
CA ILE A 92 -19.62 6.69 -5.21
C ILE A 92 -20.04 6.39 -6.66
N ASN A 93 -21.14 7.01 -7.07
CA ASN A 93 -21.68 6.93 -8.43
C ASN A 93 -20.87 7.81 -9.39
N GLY A 94 -20.74 7.41 -10.66
CA GLY A 94 -19.92 8.13 -11.64
C GLY A 94 -18.40 7.97 -11.47
N ARG A 95 -17.93 7.24 -10.45
CA ARG A 95 -16.49 7.03 -10.18
C ARG A 95 -15.65 6.55 -11.38
N SER A 96 -16.25 5.84 -12.34
CA SER A 96 -15.56 5.31 -13.52
C SER A 96 -15.21 6.38 -14.55
N THR A 97 -15.97 7.46 -14.61
CA THR A 97 -15.71 8.59 -15.52
C THR A 97 -14.83 9.66 -14.89
N MET A 98 -14.72 9.67 -13.55
CA MET A 98 -13.94 10.66 -12.81
C MET A 98 -12.43 10.58 -13.08
N THR A 99 -11.83 11.75 -13.21
CA THR A 99 -10.38 11.98 -13.19
C THR A 99 -9.82 11.84 -11.77
N LYS A 100 -8.48 11.82 -11.64
CA LYS A 100 -7.82 11.74 -10.32
C LYS A 100 -8.31 12.85 -9.38
N LYS A 101 -8.38 14.10 -9.87
CA LYS A 101 -8.81 15.27 -9.09
C LYS A 101 -10.28 15.17 -8.68
N GLU A 102 -11.14 14.67 -9.55
CA GLU A 102 -12.57 14.50 -9.24
C GLU A 102 -12.79 13.39 -8.21
N LEU A 103 -12.02 12.30 -8.28
CA LEU A 103 -12.05 11.25 -7.25
C LEU A 103 -11.55 11.76 -5.89
N GLU A 104 -10.50 12.59 -5.85
CA GLU A 104 -10.03 13.23 -4.62
C GLU A 104 -11.12 14.10 -3.99
N ARG A 105 -11.74 14.98 -4.79
CA ARG A 105 -12.87 15.82 -4.34
C ARG A 105 -14.05 14.99 -3.85
N ALA A 106 -14.46 13.95 -4.59
CA ALA A 106 -15.56 13.09 -4.22
C ALA A 106 -15.29 12.30 -2.91
N LEU A 107 -14.01 12.07 -2.59
CA LEU A 107 -13.58 11.43 -1.34
C LEU A 107 -13.31 12.42 -0.19
N GLY A 108 -13.43 13.72 -0.43
CA GLY A 108 -13.21 14.78 0.55
C GLY A 108 -11.73 15.00 0.88
N ARG A 109 -10.85 14.93 -0.12
CA ARG A 109 -9.39 15.13 0.02
C ARG A 109 -8.89 16.35 -0.73
#